data_AF-A0A7C9TZY0-F1
#
_entry.id   AF-A0A7C9TZY0-F1
#
_cell.length_a   1.000
_cell.length_b   1.000
_cell.length_c   1.000
_cell.angle_alpha   90.00
_cell.angle_beta   90.00
_cell.angle_gamma   90.00
#
_symmetry.space_group_name_H-M   'P 1'
#
loop_
_entity.id
_entity.type
_entity.pdbx_description
1 polymer ?
#
loop_
_entity_poly.entity_id
_entity_poly.type
_entity_poly.pdbx_seq_one_letter_code
_entity_poly.pdbx_strand_id
1 'polypeptide(L)'
;MSKLIDENIWEQRSELLTEFECSQIARNNLESCSKKIKGYWNSKNDFYEKIDFVDIPVIELVSRAIGMNKIEQQSYRWIKLDFLLKVENSNDENVIEDEEIG
;
A
#
# COMPACT_ATOMS: atom_id res chain seq x y z
N MET A 1 34.04 -4.42 19.58
CA MET A 1 34.17 -3.90 18.21
C MET A 1 32.77 -3.72 17.65
N SER A 2 32.28 -2.48 17.62
CA SER A 2 30.94 -2.19 17.09
C SER A 2 30.95 -2.40 15.58
N LYS A 3 29.98 -3.20 15.12
CA LYS A 3 29.75 -3.48 13.71
C LYS A 3 29.20 -2.19 13.11
N LEU A 4 30.03 -1.45 12.37
CA LEU A 4 29.56 -0.44 11.41
C LEU A 4 28.59 -1.17 10.48
N ILE A 5 27.31 -1.09 10.78
CA ILE A 5 26.27 -1.40 9.81
C ILE A 5 26.40 -0.24 8.84
N ASP A 6 26.98 -0.54 7.68
CA ASP A 6 27.29 0.40 6.61
C ASP A 6 26.03 1.21 6.28
N GLU A 7 25.93 2.43 6.85
CA GLU A 7 24.80 3.35 6.66
C GLU A 7 24.58 3.61 5.16
N ASN A 8 25.66 3.57 4.39
CA ASN A 8 25.72 3.72 2.94
C ASN A 8 24.95 2.63 2.17
N ILE A 9 24.97 1.37 2.65
CA ILE A 9 24.21 0.29 1.98
C ILE A 9 22.70 0.50 2.13
N TRP A 10 22.25 1.13 3.20
CA TRP A 10 20.84 1.35 3.46
C TRP A 10 20.30 2.59 2.76
N GLU A 11 21.07 3.68 2.70
CA GLU A 11 20.74 4.84 1.87
C GLU A 11 20.62 4.47 0.39
N GLN A 12 21.61 3.74 -0.15
CA GLN A 12 21.54 3.24 -1.53
C GLN A 12 20.34 2.33 -1.79
N ARG A 13 19.91 1.53 -0.80
CA ARG A 13 18.71 0.67 -0.92
C ARG A 13 17.41 1.46 -0.85
N SER A 14 17.37 2.55 -0.10
CA SER A 14 16.24 3.48 -0.08
C SER A 14 16.10 4.19 -1.43
N GLU A 15 17.21 4.56 -2.06
CA GLU A 15 17.25 5.12 -3.41
C GLU A 15 16.82 4.09 -4.47
N LEU A 16 17.27 2.84 -4.38
CA LEU A 16 16.80 1.75 -5.28
C LEU A 16 15.29 1.50 -5.15
N LEU A 17 14.72 1.64 -3.95
CA LEU A 17 13.27 1.58 -3.77
C LEU A 17 12.57 2.78 -4.43
N THR A 18 13.27 3.89 -4.64
CA THR A 18 12.77 5.09 -5.34
C THR A 18 12.72 4.89 -6.84
N GLU A 19 13.67 4.14 -7.40
CA GLU A 19 13.66 3.71 -8.81
C GLU A 19 12.67 2.57 -9.08
N PHE A 20 12.36 1.77 -8.06
CA PHE A 20 11.41 0.67 -8.16
C PHE A 20 9.96 1.18 -8.15
N GLU A 21 9.14 0.74 -9.12
CA GLU A 21 7.72 1.07 -9.19
C GLU A 21 6.94 0.36 -8.07
N CYS A 22 7.09 0.83 -6.83
CA CYS A 22 6.51 0.22 -5.64
C CYS A 22 4.98 0.14 -5.72
N SER A 23 4.33 1.09 -6.41
CA SER A 23 2.89 1.05 -6.66
C SER A 23 2.47 -0.20 -7.46
N GLN A 24 3.34 -0.75 -8.31
CA GLN A 24 3.06 -1.99 -9.03
C GLN A 24 3.03 -3.21 -8.11
N ILE A 25 3.81 -3.23 -7.02
CA ILE A 25 3.72 -4.29 -5.99
C ILE A 25 2.32 -4.31 -5.38
N ALA A 26 1.85 -3.14 -4.96
CA ALA A 26 0.53 -2.99 -4.35
C ALA A 26 -0.59 -3.32 -5.34
N ARG A 27 -0.48 -2.91 -6.61
CA ARG A 27 -1.43 -3.28 -7.67
C ARG A 27 -1.49 -4.80 -7.87
N ASN A 28 -0.35 -5.45 -8.09
CA ASN A 28 -0.28 -6.91 -8.29
C ASN A 28 -0.82 -7.67 -7.08
N ASN A 29 -0.54 -7.20 -5.86
CA ASN A 29 -1.04 -7.80 -4.63
C ASN A 29 -2.57 -7.69 -4.54
N LEU A 30 -3.13 -6.52 -4.86
CA LEU A 30 -4.56 -6.29 -4.84
C LEU A 30 -5.29 -7.13 -5.89
N GLU A 31 -4.74 -7.24 -7.10
CA GLU A 31 -5.24 -8.11 -8.17
C GLU A 31 -5.25 -9.58 -7.76
N SER A 32 -4.14 -10.06 -7.16
CA SER A 32 -4.03 -11.42 -6.64
C SER A 32 -5.04 -11.70 -5.52
N CYS A 33 -5.44 -10.66 -4.78
CA CYS A 33 -6.47 -10.73 -3.75
C CYS A 33 -7.90 -10.51 -4.31
N SER A 34 -8.09 -10.54 -5.64
CA SER A 34 -9.38 -10.29 -6.31
C SER A 34 -9.99 -8.92 -5.95
N LYS A 35 -9.15 -7.89 -5.81
CA LYS A 35 -9.53 -6.53 -5.40
C LYS A 35 -10.14 -6.44 -4.00
N LYS A 36 -9.69 -7.29 -3.06
CA LYS A 36 -10.22 -7.35 -1.69
C LYS A 36 -9.14 -7.02 -0.68
N ILE A 37 -9.47 -6.17 0.29
CA ILE A 37 -8.62 -5.87 1.44
C ILE A 37 -9.35 -6.27 2.71
N LYS A 38 -8.61 -6.88 3.65
CA LYS A 38 -9.12 -7.20 4.99
C LYS A 38 -8.43 -6.28 5.99
N GLY A 39 -9.23 -5.51 6.73
CA GLY A 39 -8.78 -4.74 7.88
C GLY A 39 -8.70 -5.64 9.11
N TYR A 40 -7.59 -5.53 9.85
CA TYR A 40 -7.38 -6.21 11.12
C TYR A 40 -7.29 -5.18 12.24
N TRP A 41 -7.97 -5.41 13.35
CA TRP A 41 -8.10 -4.46 14.46
C TRP A 41 -6.84 -4.36 15.32
N ASN A 42 -6.10 -5.45 15.47
CA ASN A 42 -5.00 -5.55 16.42
C ASN A 42 -3.91 -6.55 16.00
N SER A 43 -2.87 -6.64 16.81
CA SER A 43 -1.75 -7.57 16.66
C SER A 43 -2.13 -9.06 16.77
N LYS A 44 -3.36 -9.38 17.15
CA LYS A 44 -3.91 -10.75 17.14
C LYS A 44 -4.60 -11.10 15.83
N ASN A 45 -4.57 -10.18 14.84
CA ASN A 45 -5.25 -10.33 13.56
C ASN A 45 -6.76 -10.55 13.69
N ASP A 46 -7.38 -9.94 14.71
CA ASP A 46 -8.83 -9.98 14.85
C ASP A 46 -9.44 -9.22 13.67
N PHE A 47 -10.21 -9.95 12.85
CA PHE A 47 -10.83 -9.43 11.64
C PHE A 47 -11.84 -8.34 11.98
N TYR A 48 -11.71 -7.18 11.33
CA TYR A 48 -12.58 -6.03 11.57
C TYR A 48 -13.55 -5.83 10.41
N GLU A 49 -13.03 -5.63 9.20
CA GLU A 49 -13.83 -5.26 8.03
C GLU A 49 -13.17 -5.78 6.75
N LYS A 50 -13.98 -5.98 5.72
CA LYS A 50 -13.50 -6.32 4.37
C LYS A 50 -14.00 -5.27 3.40
N ILE A 51 -13.06 -4.70 2.66
CA ILE A 51 -13.32 -3.72 1.60
C ILE A 51 -13.15 -4.44 0.27
N ASP A 52 -14.21 -4.47 -0.52
CA ASP A 52 -14.21 -5.00 -1.88
C ASP A 52 -14.25 -3.82 -2.86
N PHE A 53 -13.23 -3.70 -3.70
CA PHE A 53 -13.18 -2.64 -4.71
C PHE A 53 -13.81 -3.13 -6.02
N VAL A 54 -14.63 -2.28 -6.66
CA VAL A 54 -15.18 -2.53 -8.00
C VAL A 54 -14.06 -2.45 -9.04
N ASP A 55 -13.29 -1.35 -9.00
CA ASP A 55 -12.12 -1.11 -9.83
C ASP A 55 -10.83 -1.01 -9.01
N ILE A 56 -9.68 -1.14 -9.68
CA ILE A 56 -8.40 -0.96 -8.99
C ILE A 56 -8.29 0.54 -8.62
N PRO A 57 -8.19 0.88 -7.33
CA PRO A 57 -8.04 2.27 -6.91
C PRO A 57 -6.71 2.83 -7.42
N VAL A 58 -6.61 4.15 -7.47
CA VAL A 58 -5.32 4.82 -7.64
C VAL A 58 -4.47 4.53 -6.41
N ILE A 59 -3.24 4.03 -6.64
CA ILE A 59 -2.32 3.60 -5.59
C ILE A 59 -1.14 4.57 -5.53
N GLU A 60 -1.02 5.26 -4.40
CA GLU A 60 0.06 6.22 -4.13
C GLU A 60 0.94 5.72 -2.98
N LEU A 61 2.25 5.64 -3.20
CA LEU A 61 3.21 5.34 -2.12
C LEU A 61 3.34 6.58 -1.22
N VAL A 62 2.95 6.46 0.05
CA VAL A 62 3.02 7.56 1.02
C VAL A 62 4.29 7.52 1.86
N SER A 63 4.78 6.32 2.19
CA SER A 63 6.04 6.16 2.90
C SER A 63 6.69 4.82 2.62
N ARG A 64 8.01 4.80 2.79
CA ARG A 64 8.83 3.61 2.73
C ARG A 64 9.79 3.61 3.90
N ALA A 65 10.04 2.44 4.45
CA ALA A 65 11.05 2.25 5.47
C ALA A 65 11.74 0.91 5.26
N ILE A 66 13.01 0.85 5.64
CA ILE A 66 13.79 -0.37 5.64
C ILE A 66 14.39 -0.52 7.04
N GLY A 67 14.52 -1.75 7.50
CA GLY A 67 15.05 -1.95 8.83
C GLY A 67 15.46 -3.38 9.10
N MET A 68 15.81 -3.59 10.36
CA MET A 68 16.20 -4.88 10.90
C MET A 68 15.48 -5.13 12.21
N ASN A 69 14.75 -6.24 12.28
CA ASN A 69 14.26 -6.78 13.53
C ASN A 69 15.31 -7.71 14.12
N LYS A 70 15.55 -7.61 15.43
CA LYS A 70 16.28 -8.62 16.19
C LYS A 70 15.27 -9.41 16.99
N ILE A 71 15.05 -10.65 16.59
CA ILE A 71 14.21 -11.60 17.34
C ILE A 71 15.16 -12.68 17.82
N GLU A 72 15.28 -12.79 19.15
CA GLU A 72 16.25 -13.64 19.82
C GLU A 72 17.70 -13.33 19.36
N GLN A 73 18.37 -14.31 18.73
CA GLN A 73 19.73 -14.20 18.22
C GLN A 73 19.79 -13.99 16.70
N GLN A 74 18.64 -13.91 16.02
CA GLN A 74 18.57 -13.76 14.57
C GLN A 74 18.15 -12.34 14.17
N SER A 75 18.81 -11.83 13.13
CA SER A 75 18.49 -10.53 12.53
C SER A 75 17.71 -10.73 11.24
N TYR A 76 16.48 -10.21 11.20
CA TYR A 76 15.60 -10.27 10.04
C TYR A 76 15.53 -8.88 9.40
N ARG A 77 15.86 -8.81 8.11
CA ARG A 77 15.71 -7.57 7.34
C ARG A 77 14.26 -7.43 6.91
N TRP A 78 13.74 -6.22 6.92
CA TRP A 78 12.38 -5.93 6.46
C TRP A 78 12.35 -4.66 5.62
N ILE A 79 11.34 -4.60 4.76
CA ILE A 79 10.94 -3.42 3.99
C ILE A 79 9.47 -3.18 4.32
N LYS A 80 9.13 -1.94 4.67
CA LYS A 80 7.77 -1.47 4.88
C LYS A 80 7.45 -0.49 3.77
N LEU A 81 6.36 -0.72 3.07
CA LEU A 81 5.81 0.17 2.06
C LEU A 81 4.39 0.49 2.49
N ASP A 82 4.10 1.77 2.68
CA ASP A 82 2.77 2.25 3.03
C ASP A 82 2.16 2.94 1.81
N PHE A 83 0.93 2.55 1.48
CA PHE A 83 0.21 3.06 0.32
C PHE A 83 -1.10 3.71 0.73
N LEU A 84 -1.46 4.79 0.04
CA LEU A 84 -2.78 5.38 0.05
C LEU A 84 -3.56 4.88 -1.18
N LEU A 85 -4.77 4.39 -0.95
CA LEU A 85 -5.69 3.94 -1.99
C LEU A 85 -6.79 4.98 -2.17
N LYS A 86 -6.92 5.54 -3.37
CA LYS A 86 -7.95 6.52 -3.70
C LYS A 86 -8.91 5.92 -4.73
N VAL A 87 -10.20 5.95 -4.41
CA VAL A 87 -11.25 5.61 -5.37
C VAL A 87 -11.61 6.90 -6.11
N GLU A 88 -11.52 6.90 -7.44
CA GLU A 88 -12.02 8.01 -8.24
C GLU A 88 -13.55 7.92 -8.25
N ASN A 89 -14.23 8.95 -7.73
CA ASN A 89 -15.68 9.03 -7.87
C ASN A 89 -15.99 9.45 -9.32
N SER A 90 -16.34 8.49 -10.17
CA SER A 90 -16.99 8.78 -11.44
C SER A 90 -18.45 9.18 -11.18
N ASN A 91 -18.65 10.35 -10.57
CA ASN A 91 -19.96 11.00 -10.61
C ASN A 91 -20.07 11.68 -11.97
N ASP A 92 -20.40 10.90 -12.99
CA ASP A 92 -21.05 11.44 -14.18
C ASP A 92 -22.42 11.96 -13.72
N GLU A 93 -22.49 13.25 -13.43
CA GLU A 93 -23.74 14.00 -13.36
C GLU A 93 -24.38 13.98 -14.76
N ASN A 94 -25.03 12.88 -15.12
CA ASN A 94 -26.08 12.91 -16.14
C ASN A 94 -27.27 13.64 -15.52
N VAL A 95 -27.23 14.97 -15.60
CA VAL A 95 -28.42 15.81 -15.48
C VAL A 95 -29.30 15.47 -16.68
N ILE A 96 -30.26 14.55 -16.48
CA ILE A 96 -31.40 14.43 -17.36
C ILE A 96 -32.28 15.64 -17.01
N GLU A 97 -32.20 16.70 -17.81
CA GLU A 97 -33.21 17.75 -17.81
C GLU A 97 -34.50 17.11 -18.34
N ASP A 98 -35.43 16.79 -17.43
CA ASP A 98 -36.79 16.41 -17.82
C ASP A 98 -37.46 17.63 -18.46
N GLU A 99 -37.81 17.50 -19.74
CA GLU A 99 -38.73 18.39 -20.45
C GLU A 99 -40.09 18.40 -19.72
N GLU A 100 -40.41 19.48 -18.99
CA GLU A 100 -41.80 19.79 -18.68
C GLU A 100 -42.47 20.36 -19.94
N ILE A 101 -43.22 19.50 -20.64
CA ILE A 101 -44.25 19.92 -21.57
C ILE A 101 -45.51 20.20 -20.74
N GLY A 102 -45.83 21.49 -20.54
CA GLY A 102 -47.06 21.97 -19.91
C GLY A 102 -47.61 23.19 -20.63
#